data_AF-A0A235GF95-F1
#
_entry.id   AF-A0A235GF95-F1
#
_cell.length_a   1.000
_cell.length_b   1.000
_cell.length_c   1.000
_cell.angle_alpha   90.00
_cell.angle_beta   90.00
_cell.angle_gamma   90.00
#
_symmetry.space_group_name_H-M   'P 1'
#
loop_
_entity.id
_entity.type
_entity.pdbx_description
1 polymer ?
#
loop_
_entity_poly.entity_id
_entity_poly.type
_entity_poly.pdbx_seq_one_letter_code
_entity_poly.pdbx_strand_id
1 'polypeptide(L)'
;MSANEVAFSQTTQVRSLRLPAVSAAATVAAISALLGFWPLTGRWLTSMPEALVPSAIGLPFAVPPLRLFPLGETTWLYWAVDVLAAFVMIGIVLLYLNSWANRHPQSGRARAFLAGITATVAGAVIGNVIRIVFLSFDSHHNLATYIVAVTATILVTLIWGAILGILTGVVHAAIRPPPVRETEDAGRHGATP
;
A
#
# COMPACT_ATOMS: atom_id res chain seq x y z
N MET A 1 -16.88 -38.50 -5.64
CA MET A 1 -16.12 -37.23 -5.78
C MET A 1 -14.76 -37.58 -6.34
N SER A 2 -14.50 -37.24 -7.60
CA SER A 2 -13.27 -37.68 -8.29
C SER A 2 -12.08 -36.81 -7.88
N ALA A 3 -10.84 -37.33 -7.92
CA ALA A 3 -9.65 -36.56 -7.58
C ALA A 3 -9.50 -35.25 -8.39
N ASN A 4 -10.05 -35.22 -9.61
CA ASN A 4 -10.10 -34.03 -10.47
C ASN A 4 -11.01 -32.92 -9.91
N GLU A 5 -12.09 -33.30 -9.22
CA GLU A 5 -13.05 -32.38 -8.60
C GLU A 5 -12.43 -31.66 -7.39
N VAL A 6 -11.62 -32.38 -6.61
CA VAL A 6 -10.90 -31.85 -5.45
C VAL A 6 -9.77 -30.90 -5.89
N ALA A 7 -8.99 -31.27 -6.93
CA ALA A 7 -7.92 -30.44 -7.46
C ALA A 7 -8.42 -29.12 -8.10
N PHE A 8 -9.55 -29.17 -8.79
CA PHE A 8 -10.17 -27.98 -9.40
C PHE A 8 -10.73 -27.02 -8.33
N SER A 9 -11.33 -27.55 -7.26
CA SER A 9 -11.83 -26.74 -6.15
C SER A 9 -10.71 -25.99 -5.42
N GLN A 10 -9.59 -26.68 -5.13
CA GLN A 10 -8.46 -26.08 -4.42
C GLN A 10 -7.74 -24.99 -5.24
N THR A 11 -7.52 -25.20 -6.53
CA THR A 11 -6.89 -24.20 -7.42
C THR A 11 -7.74 -22.93 -7.55
N THR A 12 -9.05 -23.09 -7.60
CA THR A 12 -10.00 -21.97 -7.67
C THR A 12 -10.00 -21.16 -6.37
N GLN A 13 -9.95 -21.84 -5.22
CA GLN A 13 -9.94 -21.21 -3.90
C GLN A 13 -8.63 -20.46 -3.60
N VAL A 14 -7.46 -20.99 -4.00
CA VAL A 14 -6.17 -20.29 -3.82
C VAL A 14 -6.08 -19.06 -4.73
N ARG A 15 -6.60 -19.14 -5.95
CA ARG A 15 -6.57 -18.03 -6.91
C ARG A 15 -7.47 -16.86 -6.45
N SER A 16 -8.66 -17.15 -5.92
CA SER A 16 -9.59 -16.12 -5.44
C SER A 16 -9.07 -15.34 -4.22
N LEU A 17 -8.24 -15.96 -3.37
CA LEU A 17 -7.63 -15.30 -2.22
C LEU A 17 -6.45 -14.40 -2.59
N ARG A 18 -5.68 -14.75 -3.62
CA ARG A 18 -4.47 -14.00 -4.02
C ARG A 18 -4.75 -12.80 -4.91
N LEU A 19 -5.77 -12.87 -5.77
CA LEU A 19 -6.10 -11.80 -6.72
C LEU A 19 -6.30 -10.41 -6.07
N PRO A 20 -7.06 -10.27 -4.96
CA PRO A 20 -7.29 -8.96 -4.32
C PRO A 20 -6.02 -8.36 -3.69
N ALA A 21 -5.12 -9.20 -3.18
CA ALA A 21 -3.88 -8.73 -2.56
C ALA A 21 -2.89 -8.25 -3.63
N VAL A 22 -2.77 -8.99 -4.74
CA VAL A 22 -1.90 -8.62 -5.87
C VAL A 22 -2.37 -7.34 -6.54
N SER A 23 -3.68 -7.17 -6.75
CA SER A 23 -4.22 -5.94 -7.36
C SER A 23 -3.98 -4.71 -6.49
N ALA A 24 -4.13 -4.82 -5.17
CA ALA A 24 -3.85 -3.73 -4.24
C ALA A 24 -2.34 -3.37 -4.21
N ALA A 25 -1.47 -4.39 -4.19
CA ALA A 25 -0.03 -4.17 -4.30
C ALA A 25 0.35 -3.54 -5.65
N ALA A 26 -0.30 -3.93 -6.74
CA ALA A 26 -0.12 -3.33 -8.06
C ALA A 26 -0.58 -1.86 -8.10
N THR A 27 -1.67 -1.51 -7.42
CA THR A 27 -2.10 -0.11 -7.25
C THR A 27 -1.03 0.71 -6.56
N VAL A 28 -0.47 0.21 -5.45
CA VAL A 28 0.60 0.90 -4.72
C VAL A 28 1.86 1.02 -5.59
N ALA A 29 2.22 -0.02 -6.34
CA ALA A 29 3.35 0.01 -7.27
C ALA A 29 3.13 1.04 -8.39
N ALA A 30 1.91 1.12 -8.95
CA ALA A 30 1.56 2.11 -9.96
C ALA A 30 1.63 3.54 -9.40
N ILE A 31 1.09 3.78 -8.20
CA ILE A 31 1.20 5.09 -7.52
C ILE A 31 2.67 5.46 -7.30
N SER A 32 3.47 4.52 -6.80
CA SER A 32 4.91 4.72 -6.57
C SER A 32 5.66 5.03 -7.87
N ALA A 33 5.34 4.35 -8.97
CA ALA A 33 5.91 4.61 -10.29
C ALA A 33 5.49 5.98 -10.86
N LEU A 34 4.22 6.36 -10.71
CA LEU A 34 3.70 7.67 -11.14
C LEU A 34 4.39 8.82 -10.38
N LEU A 35 4.61 8.66 -9.08
CA LEU A 35 5.37 9.62 -8.28
C LEU A 35 6.85 9.66 -8.65
N GLY A 36 7.41 8.54 -9.10
CA GLY A 36 8.74 8.44 -9.67
C GLY A 36 8.88 9.11 -11.06
N PHE A 37 7.78 9.37 -11.76
CA PHE A 37 7.79 9.87 -13.13
C PHE A 37 7.80 11.41 -13.19
N TRP A 38 9.00 11.97 -13.28
CA TRP A 38 9.25 13.42 -13.21
C TRP A 38 8.35 14.31 -14.07
N PRO A 39 8.05 14.01 -15.35
CA PRO A 39 7.19 14.89 -16.16
C PRO A 39 5.78 15.08 -15.57
N LEU A 40 5.29 14.09 -14.82
CA LEU A 40 4.00 14.15 -14.14
C LEU A 40 4.14 14.81 -12.77
N THR A 41 5.05 14.32 -11.92
CA THR A 41 5.23 14.86 -10.57
C THR A 41 5.71 16.30 -10.61
N GLY A 42 6.64 16.65 -11.49
CA GLY A 42 7.15 18.01 -11.66
C GLY A 42 6.05 18.99 -12.05
N ARG A 43 5.18 18.64 -13.02
CA ARG A 43 4.03 19.48 -13.40
C ARG A 43 3.03 19.66 -12.25
N TRP A 44 2.80 18.61 -11.48
CA TRP A 44 1.90 18.69 -10.33
C TRP A 44 2.49 19.58 -9.22
N LEU A 45 3.79 19.42 -8.92
CA LEU A 45 4.51 20.23 -7.94
C LEU A 45 4.63 21.70 -8.35
N THR A 46 4.72 22.01 -9.65
CA THR A 46 4.68 23.40 -10.12
C THR A 46 3.32 24.06 -9.92
N SER A 47 2.24 23.28 -9.94
CA SER A 47 0.88 23.79 -9.71
C SER A 47 0.50 23.86 -8.23
N MET A 48 1.22 23.13 -7.36
CA MET A 48 0.99 23.05 -5.92
C MET A 48 2.35 23.09 -5.19
N PRO A 49 3.03 24.26 -5.17
CA PRO A 49 4.34 24.38 -4.57
C PRO A 49 4.33 24.07 -3.06
N GLU A 50 3.19 24.23 -2.39
CA GLU A 50 3.02 23.90 -0.97
C GLU A 50 3.24 22.40 -0.69
N ALA A 51 3.04 21.54 -1.70
CA ALA A 51 3.34 20.11 -1.58
C ALA A 51 4.84 19.82 -1.40
N LEU A 52 5.72 20.77 -1.76
CA LEU A 52 7.17 20.68 -1.55
C LEU A 52 7.60 21.04 -0.13
N VAL A 53 6.74 21.65 0.69
CA VAL A 53 7.09 22.11 2.04
C VAL A 53 7.72 21.00 2.88
N PRO A 54 7.19 19.75 2.93
CA PRO A 54 7.85 18.66 3.65
C PRO A 54 9.29 18.40 3.15
N SER A 55 9.50 18.36 1.84
CA SER A 55 10.83 18.12 1.27
C SER A 55 11.79 19.28 1.47
N ALA A 56 11.29 20.52 1.51
CA ALA A 56 12.11 21.70 1.80
C ALA A 56 12.70 21.66 3.22
N ILE A 57 12.04 20.96 4.15
CA ILE A 57 12.53 20.73 5.52
C ILE A 57 13.14 19.32 5.72
N GLY A 58 13.46 18.62 4.63
CA GLY A 58 14.14 17.31 4.65
C GLY A 58 13.24 16.12 4.97
N LEU A 59 11.91 16.29 4.94
CA LEU A 59 10.96 15.20 5.14
C LEU A 59 10.59 14.53 3.81
N PRO A 60 10.30 13.22 3.82
CA PRO A 60 9.90 12.52 2.61
C PRO A 60 8.56 13.05 2.10
N PHE A 61 8.53 13.29 0.79
CA PHE A 61 7.31 13.61 0.07
C PHE A 61 6.57 12.32 -0.31
N ALA A 62 5.30 12.20 0.12
CA ALA A 62 4.39 11.10 -0.20
C ALA A 62 4.95 9.69 0.11
N VAL A 63 4.71 8.71 -0.76
CA VAL A 63 5.24 7.34 -0.65
C VAL A 63 6.61 7.22 -1.34
N PRO A 64 7.44 6.22 -0.97
CA PRO A 64 8.69 5.95 -1.67
C PRO A 64 8.49 5.87 -3.19
N PRO A 65 9.21 6.67 -3.99
CA PRO A 65 9.05 6.70 -5.44
C PRO A 65 9.79 5.52 -6.09
N LEU A 66 9.15 4.87 -7.06
CA LEU A 66 9.79 3.85 -7.87
C LEU A 66 10.28 4.48 -9.18
N ARG A 67 11.60 4.61 -9.32
CA ARG A 67 12.25 5.28 -10.46
C ARG A 67 13.18 4.32 -11.19
N LEU A 68 13.20 4.39 -12.52
CA LEU A 68 14.08 3.55 -13.34
C LEU A 68 15.54 4.04 -13.34
N PHE A 69 15.76 5.34 -13.14
CA PHE A 69 17.07 5.97 -13.15
C PHE A 69 17.12 7.12 -12.14
N PRO A 70 18.31 7.47 -11.62
CA PRO A 70 18.50 8.68 -10.82
C PRO A 70 18.11 9.92 -11.61
N LEU A 71 17.52 10.92 -10.93
CA LEU A 71 17.05 12.16 -11.54
C LEU A 71 17.75 13.37 -10.90
N GLY A 72 18.18 14.31 -11.73
CA GLY A 72 18.83 15.55 -11.27
C GLY A 72 20.10 15.25 -10.46
N GLU A 73 20.16 15.80 -9.25
CA GLU A 73 21.29 15.65 -8.32
C GLU A 73 21.22 14.37 -7.46
N THR A 74 20.23 13.50 -7.68
CA THR A 74 20.09 12.25 -6.92
C THR A 74 21.26 11.31 -7.23
N THR A 75 22.08 10.98 -6.24
CA THR A 75 23.16 9.99 -6.41
C THR A 75 22.60 8.58 -6.63
N TRP A 76 23.41 7.67 -7.19
CA TRP A 76 23.05 6.26 -7.35
C TRP A 76 22.66 5.59 -6.03
N LEU A 77 23.28 5.99 -4.92
CA LEU A 77 22.98 5.43 -3.61
C LEU A 77 21.60 5.89 -3.11
N TYR A 78 21.28 7.18 -3.24
CA TYR A 78 19.94 7.70 -2.92
C TYR A 78 18.86 7.03 -3.77
N TRP A 79 19.13 6.87 -5.07
CA TRP A 79 18.22 6.16 -5.97
C TRP A 79 18.00 4.70 -5.53
N ALA A 80 19.07 3.97 -5.17
CA ALA A 80 18.97 2.59 -4.72
C ALA A 80 18.15 2.46 -3.43
N VAL A 81 18.29 3.42 -2.50
CA VAL A 81 17.51 3.48 -1.26
C VAL A 81 16.04 3.76 -1.54
N ASP A 82 15.72 4.68 -2.47
CA ASP A 82 14.34 4.94 -2.89
C ASP A 82 13.69 3.68 -3.51
N VAL A 83 14.41 2.97 -4.38
CA VAL A 83 13.95 1.73 -5.00
C VAL A 83 13.75 0.63 -3.95
N LEU A 84 14.70 0.45 -3.04
CA LEU A 84 14.58 -0.51 -1.94
C LEU A 84 13.36 -0.20 -1.06
N ALA A 85 13.18 1.06 -0.66
CA ALA A 85 12.05 1.49 0.14
C ALA A 85 10.70 1.25 -0.58
N ALA A 86 10.63 1.48 -1.89
CA ALA A 86 9.46 1.19 -2.69
C ALA A 86 9.15 -0.32 -2.73
N PHE A 87 10.17 -1.17 -2.92
CA PHE A 87 9.97 -2.62 -2.88
C PHE A 87 9.54 -3.13 -1.50
N VAL A 88 10.13 -2.59 -0.43
CA VAL A 88 9.73 -2.93 0.95
C VAL A 88 8.28 -2.54 1.21
N MET A 89 7.86 -1.33 0.80
CA MET A 89 6.47 -0.90 0.89
C MET A 89 5.52 -1.86 0.16
N ILE A 90 5.82 -2.19 -1.11
CA ILE A 90 5.00 -3.11 -1.92
C ILE A 90 4.93 -4.49 -1.27
N GLY A 91 6.06 -5.00 -0.79
CA GLY A 91 6.15 -6.29 -0.09
C GLY A 91 5.30 -6.31 1.17
N ILE A 92 5.33 -5.25 1.99
CA ILE A 92 4.52 -5.14 3.21
C ILE A 92 3.04 -5.12 2.87
N VAL A 93 2.62 -4.33 1.87
CA VAL A 93 1.21 -4.28 1.45
C VAL A 93 0.73 -5.67 1.02
N LEU A 94 1.53 -6.37 0.21
CA LEU A 94 1.22 -7.72 -0.27
C LEU A 94 1.12 -8.73 0.88
N LEU A 95 2.12 -8.76 1.77
CA LEU A 95 2.17 -9.69 2.90
C LEU A 95 1.05 -9.41 3.92
N TYR A 96 0.78 -8.13 4.20
CA TYR A 96 -0.27 -7.71 5.10
C TYR A 96 -1.64 -8.14 4.59
N LEU A 97 -1.96 -7.84 3.32
CA LEU A 97 -3.26 -8.17 2.74
C LEU A 97 -3.45 -9.67 2.55
N ASN A 98 -2.39 -10.41 2.20
CA ASN A 98 -2.45 -11.87 2.12
C ASN A 98 -2.71 -12.48 3.51
N SER A 99 -1.97 -12.05 4.52
CA SER A 99 -2.18 -12.48 5.91
C SER A 99 -3.57 -12.12 6.42
N TRP A 100 -4.06 -10.93 6.06
CA TRP A 100 -5.38 -10.46 6.45
C TRP A 100 -6.50 -11.26 5.78
N ALA A 101 -6.37 -11.57 4.48
CA ALA A 101 -7.33 -12.36 3.74
C ALA A 101 -7.44 -13.79 4.30
N ASN A 102 -6.33 -14.39 4.72
CA ASN A 102 -6.31 -15.71 5.34
C ASN A 102 -7.01 -15.73 6.71
N ARG A 103 -6.91 -14.64 7.49
CA ARG A 103 -7.57 -14.51 8.80
C ARG A 103 -9.04 -14.12 8.70
N HIS A 104 -9.43 -13.42 7.63
CA HIS A 104 -10.79 -12.89 7.46
C HIS A 104 -11.35 -13.21 6.06
N PRO A 105 -11.62 -14.50 5.75
CA PRO A 105 -12.11 -14.90 4.43
C PRO A 105 -13.50 -14.33 4.12
N GLN A 106 -14.37 -14.17 5.14
CA GLN A 106 -15.75 -13.69 5.00
C GLN A 106 -15.92 -12.20 5.33
N SER A 107 -14.84 -11.41 5.33
CA SER A 107 -14.93 -9.97 5.60
C SER A 107 -15.72 -9.23 4.51
N GLY A 108 -16.70 -8.42 4.91
CA GLY A 108 -17.41 -7.54 3.98
C GLY A 108 -16.52 -6.47 3.34
N ARG A 109 -17.03 -5.82 2.28
CA ARG A 109 -16.31 -4.81 1.48
C ARG A 109 -15.75 -3.65 2.30
N ALA A 110 -16.46 -3.18 3.33
CA ALA A 110 -15.99 -2.10 4.20
C ALA A 110 -14.71 -2.47 4.97
N ARG A 111 -14.63 -3.72 5.47
CA ARG A 111 -13.42 -4.21 6.15
C ARG A 111 -12.26 -4.40 5.18
N ALA A 112 -12.54 -4.84 3.94
CA ALA A 112 -11.54 -4.93 2.89
C ALA A 112 -10.99 -3.54 2.49
N PHE A 113 -11.86 -2.55 2.37
CA PHE A 113 -11.46 -1.16 2.12
C PHE A 113 -10.50 -0.65 3.19
N LEU A 114 -10.86 -0.83 4.47
CA LEU A 114 -10.01 -0.44 5.59
C LEU A 114 -8.68 -1.21 5.60
N ALA A 115 -8.70 -2.51 5.30
CA ALA A 115 -7.48 -3.30 5.19
C ALA A 115 -6.53 -2.77 4.09
N GLY A 116 -7.07 -2.32 2.96
CA GLY A 116 -6.27 -1.70 1.90
C GLY A 116 -5.64 -0.37 2.32
N ILE A 117 -6.38 0.46 3.06
CA ILE A 117 -5.84 1.71 3.63
C ILE A 117 -4.73 1.39 4.64
N THR A 118 -5.01 0.53 5.64
CA THR A 118 -4.04 0.25 6.70
C THR A 118 -2.78 -0.43 6.18
N ALA A 119 -2.92 -1.32 5.18
CA ALA A 119 -1.78 -1.93 4.50
C ALA A 119 -0.92 -0.87 3.79
N THR A 120 -1.54 0.07 3.07
CA THR A 120 -0.83 1.15 2.36
C THR A 120 -0.11 2.06 3.33
N VAL A 121 -0.78 2.49 4.41
CA VAL A 121 -0.18 3.30 5.48
C VAL A 121 1.03 2.58 6.10
N ALA A 122 0.87 1.31 6.48
CA ALA A 122 1.95 0.53 7.09
C ALA A 122 3.16 0.38 6.16
N GLY A 123 2.91 0.03 4.89
CA GLY A 123 3.97 -0.09 3.88
C GLY A 123 4.68 1.24 3.63
N ALA A 124 3.92 2.32 3.49
CA ALA A 124 4.46 3.67 3.27
C ALA A 124 5.33 4.12 4.44
N VAL A 125 4.85 3.96 5.68
CA VAL A 125 5.59 4.32 6.89
C VAL A 125 6.91 3.57 6.95
N ILE A 126 6.89 2.24 6.79
CA ILE A 126 8.12 1.44 6.87
C ILE A 126 9.10 1.81 5.75
N GLY A 127 8.61 1.98 4.52
CA GLY A 127 9.45 2.42 3.40
C GLY A 127 10.07 3.80 3.62
N ASN A 128 9.30 4.79 4.07
CA ASN A 128 9.83 6.13 4.34
C ASN A 128 10.73 6.19 5.58
N VAL A 129 10.51 5.32 6.58
CA VAL A 129 11.43 5.18 7.72
C VAL A 129 12.80 4.70 7.24
N ILE A 130 12.87 3.72 6.34
CA ILE A 130 14.15 3.28 5.74
C ILE A 130 14.86 4.48 5.07
N ARG A 131 14.12 5.28 4.31
CA ARG A 131 14.67 6.47 3.63
C ARG A 131 15.21 7.49 4.60
N ILE A 132 14.43 7.89 5.61
CA ILE A 132 14.86 8.94 6.54
C ILE A 132 15.99 8.48 7.46
N VAL A 133 16.04 7.18 7.80
CA VAL A 133 17.15 6.60 8.56
C VAL A 133 18.43 6.71 7.74
N PHE A 134 18.39 6.28 6.47
CA PHE A 134 19.53 6.42 5.57
C PHE A 134 19.97 7.89 5.41
N LEU A 135 19.03 8.78 5.08
CA LEU A 135 19.29 10.22 4.93
C LEU A 135 19.91 10.83 6.18
N SER A 136 19.48 10.41 7.36
CA SER A 136 20.01 10.93 8.63
C SER A 136 21.45 10.52 8.89
N PHE A 137 21.83 9.29 8.52
CA PHE A 137 23.23 8.86 8.63
C PHE A 137 24.12 9.56 7.61
N ASP A 138 23.65 9.68 6.36
CA ASP A 138 24.38 10.36 5.29
C ASP A 138 24.58 11.86 5.59
N SER A 139 23.55 12.50 6.15
CA SER A 139 23.59 13.92 6.55
C SER A 139 24.21 14.16 7.93
N HIS A 140 24.74 13.12 8.58
CA HIS A 140 25.38 13.20 9.90
C HIS A 140 24.49 13.87 10.97
N HIS A 141 23.20 13.54 10.98
CA HIS A 141 22.26 14.08 11.96
C HIS A 141 22.69 13.71 13.39
N ASN A 142 22.65 14.70 14.29
CA ASN A 142 22.72 14.42 15.72
C ASN A 142 21.44 13.69 16.20
N LEU A 143 21.48 13.14 17.41
CA LEU A 143 20.38 12.34 17.95
C LEU A 143 19.04 13.10 17.99
N ALA A 144 19.05 14.39 18.35
CA ALA A 144 17.83 15.18 18.45
C ALA A 144 17.21 15.39 17.05
N THR A 145 18.02 15.78 16.07
CA THR A 145 17.58 15.95 14.67
C THR A 145 17.07 14.64 14.09
N TYR A 146 17.73 13.52 14.37
CA TYR A 146 17.29 12.19 13.96
C TYR A 146 15.89 11.84 14.50
N ILE A 147 15.67 12.01 15.80
CA ILE A 147 14.36 11.72 16.43
C ILE A 147 13.26 12.58 15.83
N VAL A 148 13.52 13.88 15.65
CA VAL A 148 12.56 14.82 15.04
C VAL A 148 12.26 14.40 13.60
N ALA A 149 13.28 14.10 12.80
CA ALA A 149 13.15 13.71 11.40
C ALA A 149 12.33 12.42 11.23
N VAL A 150 12.62 11.39 12.05
CA VAL A 150 11.87 10.12 12.05
C VAL A 150 10.42 10.36 12.47
N THR A 151 10.18 11.11 13.55
CA THR A 151 8.83 11.38 14.06
C THR A 151 8.00 12.15 13.03
N ALA A 152 8.56 13.22 12.47
CA ALA A 152 7.91 14.03 11.46
C ALA A 152 7.65 13.22 10.16
N THR A 153 8.60 12.35 9.77
CA THR A 153 8.42 11.41 8.66
C THR A 153 7.23 10.50 8.87
N ILE A 154 7.08 9.91 10.06
CA ILE A 154 5.95 9.04 10.38
C ILE A 154 4.63 9.84 10.27
N LEU A 155 4.55 11.02 10.87
CA LEU A 155 3.33 11.86 10.85
C LEU A 155 2.91 12.25 9.42
N VAL A 156 3.86 12.74 8.62
CA VAL A 156 3.60 13.13 7.22
C VAL A 156 3.20 11.90 6.38
N THR A 157 3.85 10.75 6.62
CA THR A 157 3.56 9.52 5.89
C THR A 157 2.21 8.91 6.29
N LEU A 158 1.76 9.07 7.53
CA LEU A 158 0.42 8.65 7.94
C LEU A 158 -0.65 9.38 7.11
N ILE A 159 -0.49 10.69 6.91
CA ILE A 159 -1.43 11.51 6.13
C ILE A 159 -1.40 11.08 4.66
N TRP A 160 -0.23 11.07 4.03
CA TRP A 160 -0.10 10.69 2.62
C TRP A 160 -0.48 9.23 2.35
N GLY A 161 -0.07 8.32 3.25
CA GLY A 161 -0.41 6.91 3.19
C GLY A 161 -1.92 6.68 3.32
N ALA A 162 -2.62 7.48 4.11
CA ALA A 162 -4.08 7.41 4.21
C ALA A 162 -4.75 7.94 2.92
N ILE A 163 -4.31 9.10 2.41
CA ILE A 163 -4.83 9.69 1.17
C ILE A 163 -4.67 8.71 -0.01
N LEU A 164 -3.46 8.19 -0.22
CA LEU A 164 -3.17 7.25 -1.29
C LEU A 164 -3.78 5.87 -1.03
N GLY A 165 -3.90 5.49 0.25
CA GLY A 165 -4.53 4.26 0.70
C GLY A 165 -6.02 4.19 0.36
N ILE A 166 -6.72 5.32 0.17
CA ILE A 166 -8.12 5.31 -0.30
C ILE A 166 -8.23 4.59 -1.64
N LEU A 167 -7.34 4.89 -2.60
CA LEU A 167 -7.35 4.24 -3.91
C LEU A 167 -7.07 2.74 -3.79
N THR A 168 -6.06 2.35 -3.01
CA THR A 168 -5.75 0.95 -2.74
C THR A 168 -6.92 0.23 -2.06
N GLY A 169 -7.56 0.87 -1.10
CA GLY A 169 -8.73 0.38 -0.39
C GLY A 169 -9.92 0.15 -1.32
N VAL A 170 -10.22 1.12 -2.21
CA VAL A 170 -11.31 0.99 -3.19
C VAL A 170 -11.04 -0.20 -4.11
N VAL A 171 -9.82 -0.31 -4.67
CA VAL A 171 -9.46 -1.43 -5.55
C VAL A 171 -9.55 -2.77 -4.81
N HIS A 172 -9.05 -2.86 -3.58
CA HIS A 172 -9.11 -4.09 -2.80
C HIS A 172 -10.55 -4.49 -2.46
N ALA A 173 -11.41 -3.53 -2.13
CA ALA A 173 -12.82 -3.78 -1.82
C ALA A 173 -13.64 -4.14 -3.06
N ALA A 174 -13.35 -3.55 -4.22
CA ALA A 174 -14.08 -3.78 -5.46
C ALA A 174 -13.88 -5.21 -6.01
N ILE A 175 -12.69 -5.78 -5.82
CA ILE A 175 -12.33 -7.11 -6.32
C ILE A 175 -12.84 -8.23 -5.39
N ARG A 176 -13.30 -7.90 -4.18
CA ARG A 176 -13.88 -8.88 -3.24
C ARG A 176 -15.30 -9.29 -3.66
N PRO A 177 -15.58 -10.61 -3.73
CA PRO A 177 -16.94 -11.08 -3.96
C PRO A 177 -17.85 -10.67 -2.78
N PRO A 178 -19.16 -10.44 -3.05
CA PRO A 178 -20.12 -10.14 -1.99
C PRO A 178 -20.21 -11.33 -1.01
N PRO A 179 -20.44 -11.07 0.29
CA PRO A 179 -20.72 -12.15 1.23
C PRO A 179 -21.96 -12.91 0.75
N VAL A 180 -21.87 -14.24 0.70
CA VAL A 180 -23.03 -15.10 0.44
C VAL A 180 -23.99 -14.87 1.60
N ARG A 181 -25.09 -14.16 1.35
CA ARG A 181 -26.21 -14.16 2.28
C ARG A 181 -26.81 -15.54 2.15
N GLU A 182 -26.55 -16.41 3.13
CA GLU A 182 -27.36 -17.62 3.29
C GLU A 182 -28.81 -17.15 3.36
N THR A 183 -29.55 -17.49 2.33
CA THR A 183 -30.95 -17.15 2.16
C THR A 183 -31.70 -17.76 3.35
N GLU A 184 -32.02 -16.90 4.30
CA GLU A 184 -33.03 -17.05 5.35
C GLU A 184 -34.43 -17.39 4.80
N ASP A 185 -34.56 -17.59 3.47
CA ASP A 185 -35.75 -18.07 2.76
C ASP A 185 -35.89 -19.60 2.74
N ALA A 186 -34.87 -20.38 3.12
CA ALA A 186 -35.03 -21.85 3.21
C ALA A 186 -35.90 -22.29 4.40
N GLY A 187 -36.10 -21.42 5.40
CA GLY A 187 -36.90 -21.71 6.61
C GLY A 187 -38.35 -21.20 6.55
N ARG A 188 -38.71 -20.33 5.59
CA ARG A 188 -40.02 -19.67 5.57
C ARG A 188 -41.11 -20.41 4.79
N HIS A 189 -40.75 -21.49 4.09
CA HIS A 189 -41.69 -22.35 3.36
C HIS A 189 -42.05 -23.66 4.09
N GLY A 190 -41.58 -23.88 5.32
CA GLY A 190 -41.93 -25.06 6.12
C GLY A 190 -43.08 -24.88 7.11
N ALA A 191 -43.61 -23.66 7.28
CA ALA A 191 -44.68 -23.37 8.22
C ALA A 191 -46.01 -23.11 7.50
N THR A 192 -46.69 -24.19 7.12
CA THR A 192 -48.16 -24.33 7.08
C THR A 192 -48.50 -25.76 6.65
N PRO A 193 -49.61 -26.35 7.11
CA PRO A 193 -50.57 -25.92 8.15
C PRO A 193 -50.36 -26.61 9.51
#